data_AF-W1YD59-F1
#
_entry.id   AF-W1YD59-F1
#
_cell.length_a   1.000
_cell.length_b   1.000
_cell.length_c   1.000
_cell.angle_alpha   90.00
_cell.angle_beta   90.00
_cell.angle_gamma   90.00
#
_symmetry.space_group_name_H-M   'P 1'
#
loop_
_entity.id
_entity.type
_entity.pdbx_description
1 polymer ?
#
loop_
_entity_poly.entity_id
_entity_poly.type
_entity_poly.pdbx_seq_one_letter_code
_entity_poly.pdbx_strand_id
1 'polypeptide(L)' 'MIKLGIVMDPIANINIKKDSSFAMLLEAQRRGYELHYMEMGDLYLINGEARVHTRTLNV' A
#
# COMPACT_ATOMS: atom_id res chain seq x y z
N MET A 1 13.80 -0.68 -10.66
CA MET A 1 12.41 -1.08 -10.36
C MET A 1 11.96 -0.29 -9.14
N ILE A 2 10.84 0.41 -9.21
CA ILE A 2 10.36 1.28 -8.12
C ILE A 2 9.44 0.45 -7.21
N LYS A 3 9.67 0.54 -5.89
CA LYS A 3 8.79 -0.05 -4.88
C LYS A 3 7.93 1.06 -4.28
N LEU A 4 6.61 0.91 -4.35
CA LEU A 4 5.65 1.89 -3.86
C LEU A 4 4.94 1.31 -2.64
N GLY A 5 5.15 1.96 -1.48
CA GLY A 5 4.42 1.66 -0.25
C GLY A 5 3.20 2.56 -0.10
N ILE A 6 2.05 1.99 0.21
CA ILE A 6 0.82 2.72 0.56
C ILE A 6 0.35 2.29 1.95
N VAL A 7 0.08 3.27 2.80
CA VAL A 7 -0.62 3.08 4.08
C VAL A 7 -2.04 3.58 3.89
N MET A 8 -3.03 2.71 4.10
CA MET A 8 -4.43 3.07 3.95
C MET A 8 -5.33 2.21 4.83
N ASP A 9 -6.61 2.59 4.92
CA ASP A 9 -7.64 1.79 5.59
C ASP A 9 -7.76 0.38 4.97
N PRO A 10 -8.36 -0.59 5.68
CA PRO A 10 -8.49 -1.97 5.20
C PRO A 10 -9.00 -2.05 3.77
N ILE A 11 -8.18 -2.60 2.86
CA ILE A 11 -8.49 -2.65 1.41
C ILE A 11 -9.81 -3.39 1.13
N ALA A 12 -10.17 -4.33 1.99
CA ALA A 12 -11.41 -5.09 1.94
C ALA A 12 -12.68 -4.20 2.03
N ASN A 13 -12.59 -3.03 2.66
CA ASN A 13 -13.70 -2.12 2.86
C ASN A 13 -13.72 -0.95 1.86
N ILE A 14 -12.77 -0.91 0.92
CA ILE A 14 -12.63 0.21 0.00
C ILE A 14 -13.67 0.11 -1.12
N ASN A 15 -14.39 1.21 -1.34
CA ASN A 15 -15.30 1.32 -2.47
C ASN A 15 -14.52 1.66 -3.75
N ILE A 16 -14.09 0.61 -4.47
CA ILE A 16 -13.29 0.68 -5.70
C ILE A 16 -13.83 1.70 -6.72
N LYS A 17 -15.16 1.91 -6.77
CA LYS A 17 -15.79 2.83 -7.74
C LYS A 17 -15.61 4.32 -7.43
N LYS A 18 -15.24 4.68 -6.20
CA LYS A 18 -15.08 6.08 -5.77
C LYS A 18 -13.71 6.38 -5.18
N ASP A 19 -12.85 5.37 -5.05
CA ASP A 19 -11.57 5.54 -4.38
C ASP A 19 -10.45 5.88 -5.38
N SER A 20 -9.98 7.11 -5.31
CA SER A 20 -8.86 7.61 -6.13
C SER A 20 -7.56 6.87 -5.83
N SER A 21 -7.40 6.28 -4.63
CA SER A 21 -6.20 5.51 -4.26
C SER A 21 -6.08 4.24 -5.09
N PHE A 22 -7.21 3.57 -5.37
CA PHE A 22 -7.21 2.38 -6.22
C PHE A 22 -6.74 2.69 -7.65
N ALA A 23 -7.21 3.80 -8.23
CA ALA A 23 -6.76 4.24 -9.56
C ALA A 23 -5.26 4.55 -9.60
N MET A 24 -4.70 5.12 -8.52
CA MET A 24 -3.26 5.36 -8.40
C MET A 24 -2.45 4.06 -8.34
N LEU A 25 -2.95 3.05 -7.62
CA LEU A 25 -2.31 1.73 -7.54
C LEU A 25 -2.32 1.02 -8.89
N LEU A 26 -3.44 1.07 -9.61
CA LEU A 26 -3.57 0.49 -10.95
C LEU A 26 -2.55 1.07 -11.93
N GLU A 27 -2.39 2.40 -11.93
CA GLU A 27 -1.43 3.08 -12.80
C GLU A 27 0.02 2.81 -12.39
N ALA A 28 0.31 2.72 -11.09
CA ALA A 28 1.62 2.34 -10.58
C ALA A 28 2.00 0.90 -11.01
N GLN A 29 1.06 -0.04 -10.94
CA GLN A 29 1.27 -1.39 -11.44
C GLN A 29 1.46 -1.43 -12.95
N ARG A 30 0.68 -0.65 -13.72
CA ARG A 30 0.84 -0.51 -15.18
C ARG A 30 2.24 0.00 -15.56
N ARG A 31 2.86 0.81 -14.71
CA ARG A 31 4.25 1.29 -14.85
C ARG A 31 5.30 0.28 -14.38
N GLY A 32 4.88 -0.89 -13.90
CA GLY A 32 5.77 -1.97 -13.43
C GLY A 32 6.33 -1.71 -12.02
N TYR A 33 5.59 -0.98 -11.17
CA TYR A 33 6.02 -0.77 -9.78
C TYR A 33 5.61 -1.95 -8.91
N GLU A 34 6.44 -2.28 -7.94
CA GLU A 34 6.12 -3.29 -6.92
C GLU A 34 5.31 -2.61 -5.81
N LEU A 35 4.06 -3.02 -5.63
CA LEU A 35 3.13 -2.41 -4.69
C LEU A 35 3.21 -3.10 -3.32
N HIS A 36 3.38 -2.30 -2.28
CA HIS A 36 3.41 -2.72 -0.90
C HIS A 36 2.27 -2.03 -0.14
N TYR A 37 1.30 -2.83 0.29
CA TYR A 37 0.16 -2.41 1.10
C TYR A 37 0.46 -2.58 2.60
N MET A 38 0.05 -1.59 3.38
CA MET A 38 0.23 -1.53 4.84
C MET A 38 -1.00 -0.89 5.48
N GLU A 39 -1.34 -1.32 6.68
CA GLU A 39 -2.33 -0.67 7.54
C GLU A 39 -1.65 0.12 8.67
N MET A 40 -2.40 1.02 9.32
CA MET A 40 -1.89 1.78 10.48
C MET A 40 -1.36 0.87 11.60
N GLY A 41 -1.95 -0.30 11.79
CA GLY A 41 -1.52 -1.29 12.78
C GLY A 41 -0.26 -2.07 12.41
N ASP A 42 0.16 -2.03 11.14
CA ASP A 42 1.37 -2.73 10.69
C ASP A 42 2.65 -1.90 10.93
N LEU A 43 2.51 -0.62 11.29
CA LEU A 43 3.61 0.31 11.59
C LEU A 43 4.06 0.17 13.04
N TYR A 44 5.36 0.07 13.26
CA TYR A 44 5.93 -0.04 14.59
C TYR A 44 7.35 0.54 14.65
N LEU A 45 7.86 0.73 15.87
CA LEU A 45 9.22 1.20 16.11
C LEU A 45 10.05 0.08 16.75
N ILE A 46 11.24 -0.17 16.22
CA ILE A 46 12.26 -1.01 16.87
C ILE A 46 13.51 -0.18 17.05
N ASN A 47 13.98 -0.04 18.30
CA ASN A 47 15.20 0.71 18.64
C ASN A 47 15.22 2.15 18.09
N GLY A 48 14.05 2.79 18.00
CA GLY A 48 13.92 4.15 17.43
C GLY A 48 13.85 4.20 15.90
N GLU A 49 13.93 3.06 15.21
CA GLU A 49 13.75 2.98 13.76
C GLU A 49 12.29 2.63 13.41
N ALA A 50 11.68 3.44 12.54
CA ALA A 50 10.35 3.14 12.00
C ALA A 50 10.43 1.95 11.06
N ARG A 51 9.64 0.92 11.37
CA ARG A 51 9.53 -0.32 10.60
C ARG A 51 8.07 -0.62 10.35
N VAL A 52 7.81 -1.45 9.35
CA VAL A 52 6.45 -1.77 8.95
C VAL A 52 6.40 -3.16 8.34
N HIS A 53 5.33 -3.90 8.65
CA HIS A 53 5.01 -5.12 7.94
C HIS A 53 4.22 -4.78 6.67
N THR A 54 4.76 -5.15 5.52
CA THR A 54 4.12 -4.90 4.23
C THR A 54 3.56 -6.18 3.64
N ARG A 55 2.42 -6.07 2.95
CA ARG A 55 1.85 -7.14 2.13
C ARG A 55 1.98 -6.71 0.68
N THR A 56 2.49 -7.58 -0.19
CA THR A 56 2.54 -7.28 -1.63
C THR A 56 1.12 -7.27 -2.19
N LEU A 57 0.81 -6.23 -2.95
CA LEU A 57 -0.49 -6.05 -3.59
C LEU A 57 -0.36 -6.30 -5.09
N ASN A 58 -1.34 -6.98 -5.65
CA ASN A 58 -1.54 -7.09 -7.09
C ASN A 58 -3.00 -6.73 -7.37
N VAL A 59 -3.24 -5.70 -8.19
CA VAL A 59 -4.57 -5.10 -8.44
C VAL A 59 -5.02 -5.21 -9.87
#